data_AF-A0A158QMZ1-F1
#
_entry.id   AF-A0A158QMZ1-F1
#
_cell.length_a   1.000
_cell.length_b   1.000
_cell.length_c   1.000
_cell.angle_alpha   90.00
_cell.angle_beta   90.00
_cell.angle_gamma   90.00
#
_symmetry.space_group_name_H-M   'P 1'
#
loop_
_entity.id
_entity.type
_entity.pdbx_description
1 polymer ?
#
loop_
_entity_poly.entity_id
_entity_poly.type
_entity_poly.pdbx_seq_one_letter_code
_entity_poly.pdbx_strand_id
1 'polypeptide(L)'
;MQVLALVFVLIGSTFACKTWPNGTDTTFHWYQCNNGPVMFYNATPYDETGKNFEYPIHLGKPIMMKCDILNPTHVYSSPNLMLTINLWSWGTSLGTCAWTSLPTLGLLSNLDACTHGVPCPVQLGRQELDVMVDFTKYEAIINMLKDDSPYQLEYAMHDKATKDNICFMAQARARLN
;
A
#
# COMPACT_ATOMS: atom_id res chain seq x y z
N MET A 1 1.07 18.27 -62.78
CA MET A 1 1.73 18.66 -61.51
C MET A 1 1.00 17.96 -60.38
N GLN A 2 1.54 16.84 -59.91
CA GLN A 2 0.93 16.00 -58.86
C GLN A 2 1.62 16.36 -57.55
N VAL A 3 0.89 16.99 -56.63
CA VAL A 3 1.40 17.38 -55.31
C VAL A 3 1.40 16.12 -54.44
N LEU A 4 2.60 15.60 -54.14
CA LEU A 4 2.79 14.47 -53.24
C LEU A 4 2.67 14.98 -51.80
N ALA A 5 1.56 14.69 -51.14
CA ALA A 5 1.39 14.98 -49.72
C ALA A 5 2.05 13.87 -48.88
N LEU A 6 3.18 14.20 -48.24
CA LEU A 6 3.83 13.33 -47.25
C LEU A 6 3.08 13.43 -45.93
N VAL A 7 2.31 12.39 -45.60
CA VAL A 7 1.70 12.21 -44.28
C VAL A 7 2.74 11.57 -43.36
N PHE A 8 3.29 12.34 -42.43
CA PHE A 8 4.11 11.83 -41.34
C PHE A 8 3.20 11.20 -40.28
N VAL A 9 3.11 9.88 -40.24
CA VAL A 9 2.50 9.14 -39.13
C VAL A 9 3.52 9.07 -38.00
N LEU A 10 3.39 9.96 -37.01
CA LEU A 10 4.09 9.83 -35.73
C LEU A 10 3.46 8.67 -34.96
N ILE A 11 4.06 7.49 -35.03
CA ILE A 11 3.77 6.39 -34.12
C ILE A 11 4.34 6.79 -32.76
N GLY A 12 3.54 7.48 -31.97
CA GLY A 12 3.84 7.75 -30.57
C GLY A 12 3.84 6.43 -29.82
N SER A 13 5.01 5.83 -29.60
CA SER A 13 5.19 4.77 -28.62
C SER A 13 4.75 5.35 -27.28
N THR A 14 3.56 4.99 -26.81
CA THR A 14 3.20 5.26 -25.42
C THR A 14 4.19 4.48 -24.57
N PHE A 15 5.14 5.17 -23.94
CA PHE A 15 6.04 4.60 -22.93
C PHE A 15 5.22 4.34 -21.65
N ALA A 16 4.22 3.47 -21.77
CA ALA A 16 3.58 2.86 -20.62
C ALA A 16 4.53 1.80 -20.08
N CYS A 17 4.69 1.75 -18.76
CA CYS A 17 5.51 0.72 -18.12
C CYS A 17 4.89 -0.64 -18.38
N LYS A 18 5.49 -1.38 -19.31
CA LYS A 18 5.10 -2.77 -19.62
C LYS A 18 5.60 -3.75 -18.56
N THR A 19 6.52 -3.32 -17.70
CA THR A 19 7.11 -4.12 -16.63
C THR A 19 6.37 -3.88 -15.32
N TRP A 20 6.00 -4.99 -14.68
CA TRP A 20 5.48 -4.99 -13.32
C TRP A 20 6.64 -4.91 -12.33
N PRO A 21 6.64 -3.93 -11.42
CA PRO A 21 7.72 -3.80 -10.45
C PRO A 21 7.74 -5.04 -9.57
N ASN A 22 8.92 -5.61 -9.35
CA ASN A 22 9.18 -6.73 -8.45
C ASN A 22 8.33 -8.01 -8.68
N GLY A 23 7.67 -8.19 -9.82
CA GLY A 23 6.79 -9.35 -10.07
C GLY A 23 5.37 -9.20 -9.48
N THR A 24 4.95 -7.95 -9.25
CA THR A 24 3.60 -7.63 -8.74
C THR A 24 2.47 -8.01 -9.70
N ASP A 25 2.71 -8.47 -10.93
CA ASP A 25 1.62 -9.03 -11.75
C ASP A 25 1.00 -10.29 -11.13
N THR A 26 1.80 -11.08 -10.42
CA THR A 26 1.40 -12.40 -9.90
C THR A 26 1.54 -12.56 -8.40
N THR A 27 2.31 -11.70 -7.74
CA THR A 27 2.75 -11.95 -6.35
C THR A 27 2.65 -10.71 -5.48
N PHE A 28 2.14 -10.89 -4.25
CA PHE A 28 2.19 -9.89 -3.20
C PHE A 28 3.60 -9.84 -2.59
N HIS A 29 4.16 -8.65 -2.46
CA HIS A 29 5.46 -8.42 -1.84
C HIS A 29 5.31 -7.51 -0.63
N TRP A 30 6.11 -7.77 0.40
CA TRP A 30 6.17 -6.92 1.58
C TRP A 30 7.58 -6.86 2.13
N TYR A 31 7.86 -5.81 2.89
CA TYR A 31 9.13 -5.63 3.58
C TYR A 31 8.97 -4.71 4.79
N GLN A 32 9.81 -4.94 5.79
CA GLN A 32 10.00 -4.00 6.87
C GLN A 32 10.87 -2.83 6.37
N CYS A 33 10.35 -1.61 6.45
CA CYS A 33 10.98 -0.41 5.85
C CYS A 33 11.77 0.45 6.84
N ASN A 34 11.93 0.00 8.09
CA ASN A 34 12.76 0.66 9.08
C ASN A 34 13.41 -0.34 10.06
N ASN A 35 14.29 0.16 10.92
CA ASN A 35 14.93 -0.61 11.99
C ASN A 35 14.15 -0.50 13.32
N GLY A 36 12.81 -0.42 13.25
CA GLY A 36 11.94 -0.36 14.41
C GLY A 36 11.98 -1.64 15.26
N PRO A 37 11.46 -1.60 16.50
CA PRO A 37 11.52 -2.74 17.42
C PRO A 37 10.62 -3.90 17.01
N VAL A 38 9.50 -3.63 16.31
CA VAL A 38 8.58 -4.67 15.84
C VAL A 38 9.15 -5.33 14.58
N MET A 39 9.21 -6.66 14.59
CA MET A 39 9.65 -7.48 13.47
C MET A 39 8.47 -8.13 12.78
N PHE A 40 8.50 -8.18 11.44
CA PHE A 40 7.52 -8.89 10.61
C PHE A 40 8.12 -10.19 10.08
N TYR A 41 7.38 -11.29 10.19
CA TYR A 41 7.77 -12.62 9.69
C TYR A 41 6.94 -13.06 8.49
N ASN A 42 5.68 -12.64 8.42
CA ASN A 42 4.81 -12.89 7.28
C ASN A 42 3.78 -11.77 7.15
N ALA A 43 3.32 -11.54 5.92
CA ALA A 43 2.14 -10.76 5.63
C ALA A 43 1.42 -11.37 4.42
N THR A 44 0.12 -11.62 4.55
CA THR A 44 -0.66 -12.29 3.51
C THR A 44 -2.02 -11.61 3.35
N PRO A 45 -2.41 -11.22 2.11
CA PRO A 45 -3.71 -10.62 1.85
C PRO A 45 -4.83 -11.66 1.83
N TYR A 46 -5.95 -11.29 2.43
CA TYR A 46 -7.21 -12.01 2.44
C TYR A 46 -8.36 -11.06 2.06
N ASP A 47 -9.46 -11.65 1.63
CA ASP A 47 -10.72 -10.93 1.44
C ASP A 47 -11.20 -10.26 2.73
N GLU A 48 -12.23 -9.41 2.63
CA GLU A 48 -12.83 -8.70 3.77
C GLU A 48 -13.29 -9.63 4.92
N THR A 49 -13.54 -10.90 4.63
CA THR A 49 -13.97 -11.89 5.62
C THR A 49 -12.81 -12.54 6.36
N GLY A 50 -11.58 -12.36 5.88
CA GLY A 50 -10.36 -12.96 6.43
C GLY A 50 -10.23 -14.46 6.17
N LYS A 51 -11.03 -15.04 5.26
CA LYS A 51 -11.12 -16.50 5.05
C LYS A 51 -10.41 -16.98 3.79
N ASN A 52 -10.48 -16.22 2.71
CA ASN A 52 -9.88 -16.61 1.44
C ASN A 52 -8.69 -15.72 1.12
N PHE A 53 -7.59 -16.32 0.70
CA PHE A 53 -6.47 -15.60 0.12
C PHE A 53 -6.96 -14.78 -1.08
N GLU A 54 -6.57 -13.50 -1.15
CA GLU A 54 -7.02 -12.61 -2.21
C GLU A 54 -5.81 -12.01 -2.96
N TYR A 55 -5.70 -12.36 -4.25
CA TYR A 55 -4.78 -11.73 -5.18
C TYR A 55 -5.37 -11.69 -6.60
N PRO A 56 -5.29 -10.57 -7.35
CA PRO A 56 -4.86 -9.23 -6.91
C PRO A 56 -5.65 -8.70 -5.72
N ILE A 57 -5.07 -7.74 -4.98
CA ILE A 57 -5.79 -7.11 -3.86
C ILE A 57 -6.85 -6.12 -4.38
N HIS A 58 -7.86 -5.81 -3.59
CA HIS A 58 -8.83 -4.76 -3.94
C HIS A 58 -8.65 -3.55 -3.03
N LEU A 59 -8.45 -2.37 -3.60
CA LEU A 59 -8.34 -1.12 -2.84
C LEU A 59 -9.63 -0.31 -2.83
N GLY A 60 -10.64 -0.72 -3.61
CA GLY A 60 -11.99 -0.12 -3.59
C GLY A 60 -12.94 -0.69 -2.54
N LYS A 61 -12.53 -1.75 -1.83
CA LYS A 61 -13.25 -2.38 -0.72
C LYS A 61 -12.28 -2.73 0.42
N PRO A 62 -12.76 -3.04 1.63
CA PRO A 62 -11.89 -3.48 2.72
C PRO A 62 -11.17 -4.79 2.36
N ILE A 63 -9.90 -4.89 2.75
CA ILE A 63 -9.11 -6.14 2.67
C ILE A 63 -8.46 -6.41 4.02
N MET A 64 -8.25 -7.69 4.33
CA MET A 64 -7.58 -8.09 5.56
C MET A 64 -6.15 -8.52 5.27
N MET A 65 -5.19 -7.86 5.89
CA MET A 65 -3.79 -8.27 5.87
C MET A 65 -3.46 -9.01 7.15
N LYS A 66 -3.16 -10.31 7.05
CA LYS A 66 -2.72 -11.11 8.18
C LYS A 66 -1.22 -11.03 8.33
N CYS A 67 -0.76 -10.43 9.42
CA CYS A 67 0.65 -10.17 9.69
C CYS A 67 1.13 -10.99 10.89
N ASP A 68 2.11 -11.87 10.70
CA ASP A 68 2.83 -12.51 11.81
C ASP A 68 3.97 -11.59 12.24
N ILE A 69 3.91 -11.11 13.49
CA ILE A 69 4.86 -10.15 14.04
C ILE A 69 5.44 -10.62 15.36
N LEU A 70 6.60 -10.07 15.73
CA LEU A 70 7.14 -10.09 17.09
C LEU A 70 7.34 -8.67 17.59
N ASN A 71 6.69 -8.35 18.70
CA ASN A 71 6.87 -7.10 19.42
C ASN A 71 7.65 -7.33 20.73
N PRO A 72 8.93 -6.96 20.82
CA PRO A 72 9.77 -7.32 21.96
C PRO A 72 9.78 -6.29 23.10
N THR A 73 9.24 -5.08 22.91
CA THR A 73 9.54 -3.93 23.79
C THR A 73 8.34 -3.39 24.54
N HIS A 74 7.33 -2.87 23.84
CA HIS A 74 6.27 -2.07 24.45
C HIS A 74 4.89 -2.46 23.93
N VAL A 75 3.85 -2.32 24.77
CA VAL A 75 2.46 -2.45 24.31
C VAL A 75 2.04 -1.16 23.61
N TYR A 76 1.65 -1.25 22.34
CA TYR A 76 1.19 -0.09 21.56
C TYR A 76 -0.33 -0.03 21.54
N SER A 77 -0.89 1.16 21.77
CA SER A 77 -2.34 1.33 21.91
C SER A 77 -2.82 2.75 21.57
N SER A 78 -4.13 2.90 21.42
CA SER A 78 -4.78 4.19 21.27
C SER A 78 -4.60 5.03 22.54
N PRO A 79 -4.41 6.36 22.42
CA PRO A 79 -4.35 7.16 21.19
C PRO A 79 -2.90 7.43 20.74
N ASN A 80 -1.93 6.66 21.22
CA ASN A 80 -0.51 6.95 21.05
C ASN A 80 0.05 6.38 19.75
N LEU A 81 -0.42 5.21 19.32
CA LEU A 81 0.02 4.58 18.07
C LEU A 81 -0.62 5.31 16.88
N MET A 82 0.16 6.19 16.26
CA MET A 82 -0.25 6.94 15.08
C MET A 82 0.12 6.18 13.81
N LEU A 83 -0.71 6.26 12.78
CA LEU A 83 -0.53 5.69 11.47
C LEU A 83 -0.50 6.79 10.41
N THR A 84 0.49 6.73 9.52
CA THR A 84 0.48 7.43 8.23
C THR A 84 0.58 6.40 7.12
N ILE A 85 -0.34 6.43 6.16
CA ILE A 85 -0.31 5.59 4.97
C ILE A 85 0.17 6.43 3.79
N ASN A 86 1.35 6.08 3.28
CA ASN A 86 1.86 6.68 2.04
C ASN A 86 1.56 5.75 0.86
N LEU A 87 1.21 6.33 -0.28
CA LEU A 87 0.80 5.62 -1.49
C LEU A 87 1.71 5.98 -2.65
N TRP A 88 2.08 4.98 -3.46
CA TRP A 88 2.77 5.20 -4.73
C TRP A 88 2.13 4.37 -5.83
N SER A 89 2.07 4.96 -7.02
CA SER A 89 1.78 4.26 -8.27
C SER A 89 3.06 3.99 -9.04
N TRP A 90 3.09 2.92 -9.83
CA TRP A 90 4.18 2.69 -10.77
C TRP A 90 4.03 3.54 -12.03
N GLY A 91 5.13 4.14 -12.46
CA GLY A 91 5.19 4.99 -13.65
C GLY A 91 5.20 6.48 -13.32
N THR A 92 5.78 7.29 -14.20
CA THR A 92 5.78 8.75 -14.13
C THR A 92 5.04 9.37 -15.30
N SER A 93 4.66 10.64 -15.18
CA SER A 93 4.05 11.41 -16.28
C SER A 93 4.97 11.55 -17.51
N LEU A 94 6.28 11.35 -17.32
CA LEU A 94 7.30 11.37 -18.37
C LEU A 94 7.53 9.99 -19.03
N GLY A 95 6.77 8.96 -18.64
CA GLY A 95 6.86 7.61 -19.19
C GLY A 95 8.01 6.77 -18.62
N THR A 96 8.63 7.19 -17.52
CA THR A 96 9.66 6.39 -16.83
C THR A 96 9.03 5.41 -15.84
N CYS A 97 9.69 4.27 -15.61
CA CYS A 97 9.21 3.22 -14.72
C CYS A 97 9.88 3.31 -13.35
N ALA A 98 9.26 4.09 -12.49
CA ALA A 98 9.64 4.30 -11.11
C ALA A 98 8.39 4.45 -10.23
N TRP A 99 8.55 4.25 -8.93
CA TRP A 99 7.50 4.53 -7.96
C TRP A 99 7.32 6.05 -7.81
N THR A 100 6.10 6.52 -8.04
CA THR A 100 5.73 7.93 -7.90
C THR A 100 4.73 8.08 -6.77
N SER A 101 5.03 8.96 -5.82
CA SER A 101 4.14 9.21 -4.68
C SER A 101 2.82 9.81 -5.15
N LEU A 102 1.72 9.29 -4.60
CA LEU A 102 0.38 9.80 -4.81
C LEU A 102 0.01 10.77 -3.70
N PRO A 103 -0.47 11.97 -4.01
CA PRO A 103 -0.81 12.96 -3.01
C PRO A 103 -2.07 12.55 -2.24
N THR A 104 -1.90 12.12 -0.99
CA THR A 104 -3.04 11.79 -0.10
C THR A 104 -3.69 13.02 0.52
N LEU A 105 -3.09 14.21 0.32
CA LEU A 105 -3.56 15.50 0.84
C LEU A 105 -3.76 15.50 2.37
N GLY A 106 -3.01 14.66 3.09
CA GLY A 106 -3.10 14.53 4.54
C GLY A 106 -4.23 13.65 5.06
N LEU A 107 -5.13 13.15 4.18
CA LEU A 107 -6.25 12.28 4.57
C LEU A 107 -5.80 10.99 5.25
N LEU A 108 -4.60 10.52 4.90
CA LEU A 108 -4.02 9.29 5.43
C LEU A 108 -2.87 9.54 6.41
N SER A 109 -2.77 10.73 7.01
CA SER A 109 -1.66 11.11 7.89
C SER A 109 -2.11 11.29 9.34
N ASN A 110 -1.25 10.86 10.27
CA ASN A 110 -1.47 11.01 11.72
C ASN A 110 -2.85 10.50 12.18
N LEU A 111 -3.27 9.37 11.63
CA LEU A 111 -4.48 8.66 12.05
C LEU A 111 -4.20 7.87 13.32
N ASP A 112 -5.18 7.66 14.19
CA ASP A 112 -5.03 6.67 15.27
C ASP A 112 -5.10 5.26 14.65
N ALA A 113 -3.98 4.53 14.68
CA ALA A 113 -3.84 3.23 14.04
C ALA A 113 -4.91 2.24 14.51
N CYS A 114 -5.25 2.29 15.81
CA CYS A 114 -6.17 1.37 16.46
C CYS A 114 -7.62 1.54 16.01
N THR A 115 -7.98 2.74 15.56
CA THR A 115 -9.32 3.04 15.01
C THR A 115 -9.34 2.99 13.47
N HIS A 116 -8.19 2.77 12.86
CA HIS A 116 -7.97 2.70 11.40
C HIS A 116 -7.38 1.36 10.98
N GLY A 117 -7.85 0.28 11.62
CA GLY A 117 -7.69 -1.09 11.13
C GLY A 117 -6.57 -1.91 11.76
N VAL A 118 -5.67 -1.31 12.54
CA VAL A 118 -4.66 -2.08 13.29
C VAL A 118 -5.30 -2.64 14.58
N PRO A 119 -5.28 -3.96 14.82
CA PRO A 119 -5.78 -4.53 16.06
C PRO A 119 -4.94 -4.03 17.23
N CYS A 120 -5.59 -3.39 18.18
CA CYS A 120 -4.96 -2.87 19.38
C CYS A 120 -5.62 -3.43 20.66
N PRO A 121 -4.88 -3.47 21.77
CA PRO A 121 -3.45 -3.16 21.89
C PRO A 121 -2.56 -4.18 21.16
N VAL A 122 -1.48 -3.72 20.52
CA VAL A 122 -0.44 -4.61 19.99
C VAL A 122 0.39 -5.10 21.16
N GLN A 123 0.20 -6.37 21.53
CA GLN A 123 0.78 -6.95 22.74
C GLN A 123 2.28 -7.24 22.60
N LEU A 124 2.94 -7.54 23.71
CA LEU A 124 4.30 -8.09 23.69
C LEU A 124 4.30 -9.54 23.20
N GLY A 125 5.42 -9.95 22.60
CA GLY A 125 5.63 -11.31 22.10
C GLY A 125 5.24 -11.48 20.63
N ARG A 126 5.25 -12.74 20.19
CA ARG A 126 4.87 -13.11 18.82
C ARG A 126 3.36 -13.27 18.72
N GLN A 127 2.74 -12.67 17.71
CA GLN A 127 1.29 -12.69 17.50
C GLN A 127 0.96 -12.52 16.02
N GLU A 128 -0.23 -13.00 15.63
CA GLU A 128 -0.83 -12.68 14.33
C GLU A 128 -1.76 -11.46 14.50
N LEU A 129 -1.62 -10.48 13.61
CA LEU A 129 -2.49 -9.31 13.53
C LEU A 129 -3.29 -9.33 12.24
N ASP A 130 -4.61 -9.27 12.37
CA ASP A 130 -5.55 -9.10 11.27
C ASP A 130 -5.76 -7.60 10.99
N VAL A 131 -4.86 -6.99 10.20
CA VAL A 131 -4.90 -5.56 9.88
C VAL A 131 -5.89 -5.29 8.76
N MET A 132 -6.92 -4.48 9.02
CA MET A 132 -7.88 -4.07 8.01
C MET A 132 -7.38 -2.86 7.23
N VAL A 133 -7.22 -3.01 5.91
CA VAL A 133 -6.94 -1.91 4.99
C VAL A 133 -8.25 -1.51 4.34
N ASP A 134 -8.72 -0.30 4.65
CA ASP A 134 -10.02 0.19 4.17
C ASP A 134 -9.91 1.64 3.70
N PHE A 135 -10.00 1.82 2.38
CA PHE A 135 -10.04 3.15 1.76
C PHE A 135 -11.45 3.62 1.39
N THR A 136 -12.50 2.86 1.69
CA THR A 136 -13.88 3.19 1.30
C THR A 136 -14.36 4.53 1.85
N LYS A 137 -13.79 4.98 2.97
CA LYS A 137 -14.07 6.29 3.58
C LYS A 137 -13.35 7.46 2.90
N TYR A 138 -12.42 7.18 1.98
CA TYR A 138 -11.58 8.15 1.30
C TYR A 138 -11.82 8.11 -0.21
N GLU A 139 -13.01 8.49 -0.66
CA GLU A 139 -13.39 8.48 -2.07
C GLU A 139 -12.39 9.24 -2.96
N ALA A 140 -11.84 10.35 -2.46
CA ALA A 140 -10.80 11.11 -3.17
C ALA A 140 -9.52 10.30 -3.44
N ILE A 141 -9.17 9.36 -2.55
CA ILE A 141 -8.04 8.45 -2.74
C ILE A 141 -8.42 7.41 -3.79
N ILE A 142 -9.57 6.75 -3.65
CA ILE A 142 -10.03 5.72 -4.60
C ILE A 142 -10.12 6.29 -6.02
N ASN A 143 -10.68 7.49 -6.20
CA ASN A 143 -10.83 8.15 -7.50
C ASN A 143 -9.50 8.54 -8.16
N MET A 144 -8.41 8.62 -7.39
CA MET A 144 -7.06 8.86 -7.93
C MET A 144 -6.38 7.56 -8.38
N LEU A 145 -6.80 6.40 -7.85
CA LEU A 145 -6.24 5.12 -8.23
C LEU A 145 -6.75 4.72 -9.62
N LYS A 146 -5.85 4.14 -10.41
CA LYS A 146 -6.16 3.38 -11.62
C LYS A 146 -6.46 1.92 -11.26
N ASP A 147 -7.47 1.36 -11.91
CA ASP A 147 -7.73 -0.08 -11.84
C ASP A 147 -6.56 -0.87 -12.46
N ASP A 148 -6.44 -2.13 -12.04
CA ASP A 148 -5.50 -3.11 -12.58
C ASP A 148 -4.04 -2.65 -12.62
N SER A 149 -3.60 -2.00 -11.56
CA SER A 149 -2.31 -1.29 -11.53
C SER A 149 -1.48 -1.71 -10.31
N PRO A 150 -0.14 -1.69 -10.40
CA PRO A 150 0.72 -1.95 -9.26
C PRO A 150 0.80 -0.72 -8.34
N TYR A 151 0.65 -0.96 -7.05
CA TYR A 151 0.76 0.04 -5.99
C TYR A 151 1.77 -0.39 -4.94
N GLN A 152 2.37 0.62 -4.31
CA GLN A 152 3.13 0.47 -3.08
C GLN A 152 2.40 1.24 -1.97
N LEU A 153 2.24 0.59 -0.82
CA LEU A 153 1.62 1.13 0.38
C LEU A 153 2.65 1.07 1.51
N GLU A 154 2.94 2.20 2.14
CA GLU A 154 3.74 2.26 3.37
C GLU A 154 2.80 2.50 4.55
N TYR A 155 2.81 1.60 5.52
CA TYR A 155 2.24 1.82 6.84
C TYR A 155 3.36 2.28 7.77
N ALA A 156 3.53 3.60 7.85
CA ALA A 156 4.47 4.24 8.77
C ALA A 156 3.75 4.55 10.08
N MET A 157 4.02 3.77 11.12
CA MET A 157 3.46 3.96 12.44
C MET A 157 4.47 4.60 13.40
N HIS A 158 3.99 5.50 14.25
CA HIS A 158 4.78 6.18 15.27
C HIS A 158 4.03 6.14 16.60
N ASP A 159 4.63 5.53 17.63
CA ASP A 159 4.06 5.57 18.97
C ASP A 159 4.52 6.84 19.70
N LYS A 160 3.56 7.68 20.08
CA LYS A 160 3.84 8.95 20.76
C LYS A 160 4.38 8.77 22.18
N ALA A 161 4.10 7.66 22.85
CA ALA A 161 4.52 7.44 24.23
C ALA A 161 5.97 6.95 24.31
N THR A 162 6.34 5.96 23.50
CA THR A 162 7.67 5.35 23.51
C THR A 162 8.64 5.99 22.52
N LYS A 163 8.10 6.72 21.53
CA LYS A 163 8.82 7.28 20.36
C LYS A 163 9.29 6.23 19.35
N ASP A 164 8.83 4.99 19.48
CA ASP A 164 9.14 3.93 18.53
C ASP A 164 8.50 4.22 17.17
N ASN A 165 9.20 3.82 16.11
CA ASN A 165 8.68 3.83 14.75
C ASN A 165 8.56 2.40 14.24
N ILE A 166 7.46 2.06 13.61
CA ILE A 166 7.21 0.76 12.98
C ILE A 166 6.89 1.03 11.52
N CYS A 167 7.53 0.31 10.60
CA CYS A 167 7.33 0.54 9.18
C CYS A 167 7.10 -0.78 8.45
N PHE A 168 5.95 -0.90 7.83
CA PHE A 168 5.60 -2.00 6.95
C PHE A 168 5.32 -1.45 5.55
N MET A 169 5.91 -2.08 4.53
CA MET A 169 5.65 -1.72 3.15
C MET A 169 5.08 -2.92 2.41
N ALA A 170 4.04 -2.68 1.62
CA ALA A 170 3.43 -3.66 0.72
C ALA A 170 3.54 -3.18 -0.72
N GLN A 171 3.73 -4.11 -1.65
CA GLN A 171 3.64 -3.91 -3.08
C GLN A 171 2.78 -4.99 -3.70
N ALA A 172 1.79 -4.58 -4.50
CA ALA A 172 0.81 -5.50 -5.06
C ALA A 172 0.19 -4.92 -6.33
N ARG A 173 -0.29 -5.80 -7.22
CA ARG A 173 -1.32 -5.43 -8.19
C ARG A 173 -2.64 -5.24 -7.46
N ALA A 174 -3.32 -4.12 -7.74
CA ALA A 174 -4.62 -3.81 -7.15
C ALA A 174 -5.73 -3.61 -8.20
N ARG A 175 -6.94 -3.97 -7.79
CA ARG A 175 -8.21 -3.71 -8.46
C ARG A 175 -9.06 -2.73 -7.63
N LEU A 176 -9.98 -2.03 -8.28
CA LEU A 176 -10.89 -1.08 -7.63
C LEU A 176 -12.34 -1.59 -7.55
N ASN A 177 -12.70 -2.59 -8.35
CA ASN A 177 -14.03 -3.23 -8.39
C ASN A 177 -13.94 -4.71 -8.06
#